data_AF-A0A7R9V8K8-F1
#
_entry.id   AF-A0A7R9V8K8-F1
#
_cell.length_a   1.000
_cell.length_b   1.000
_cell.length_c   1.000
_cell.angle_alpha   90.00
_cell.angle_beta   90.00
_cell.angle_gamma   90.00
#
_symmetry.space_group_name_H-M   'P 1'
#
loop_
_entity.id
_entity.type
_entity.pdbx_description
1 polymer ?
#
loop_
_entity_poly.entity_id
_entity_poly.type
_entity_poly.pdbx_seq_one_letter_code
_entity_poly.pdbx_strand_id
1 'polypeptide(L)'
;VAYFEKHPEVALGGWVPWVPARLALEISQYSPQKDLPRVAAPVLFVAARRDTLCPADIVRRAAAACAPRCRLLEYDVSHFGLYGGHAFEDAARRMAEFYLEHMPRP
;
A
#
# COMPACT_ATOMS: atom_id res chain seq x y z
N VAL A 1 11.05 12.53 -2.47
CA VAL A 1 10.52 12.94 -1.16
C VAL A 1 10.94 11.91 -0.14
N ALA A 2 11.62 12.32 0.92
CA ALA A 2 12.01 11.44 2.02
C ALA A 2 10.86 11.30 3.02
N TYR A 3 10.79 10.19 3.76
CA TYR A 3 9.75 9.91 4.76
C TYR A 3 9.49 11.10 5.72
N PHE A 4 10.58 11.67 6.24
CA PHE A 4 10.53 12.76 7.22
C PHE A 4 10.08 14.11 6.63
N GLU A 5 10.20 14.33 5.32
CA GLU A 5 9.72 15.57 4.67
C GLU A 5 8.19 15.70 4.72
N LYS A 6 7.48 14.60 4.96
CA LYS A 6 6.01 14.60 5.12
C LYS A 6 5.55 14.78 6.56
N HIS A 7 6.46 14.78 7.53
CA HIS A 7 6.10 14.94 8.92
C HIS A 7 5.95 16.44 9.23
N PRO A 8 4.86 16.86 9.89
CA PRO A 8 4.76 18.23 10.35
C PRO A 8 5.84 18.51 11.41
N GLU A 9 6.40 19.72 11.43
CA GLU A 9 7.39 20.13 12.45
C GLU A 9 6.83 20.04 13.87
N VAL A 10 5.53 20.33 14.02
CA VAL A 10 4.76 20.16 15.25
C VAL A 10 3.64 19.17 14.98
N ALA A 11 3.61 18.08 15.73
CA ALA A 11 2.56 17.10 15.57
C ALA A 11 1.20 17.66 15.99
N LEU A 12 0.21 17.53 15.09
CA LEU A 12 -1.15 18.01 15.34
C LEU A 12 -1.77 17.20 16.49
N GLY A 13 -2.30 17.90 17.50
CA GLY A 13 -2.99 17.27 18.63
C GLY A 13 -2.11 16.46 19.58
N GLY A 14 -0.78 16.68 19.59
CA GLY A 14 0.14 15.94 20.45
C GLY A 14 0.34 14.47 20.05
N TRP A 15 -0.12 14.09 18.85
CA TRP A 15 0.09 12.76 18.31
C TRP A 15 1.57 12.48 18.08
N VAL A 16 2.01 11.25 18.34
CA VAL A 16 3.38 10.81 18.10
C VAL A 16 3.35 9.41 17.47
N PRO A 17 4.24 9.09 16.52
CA PRO A 17 4.29 7.78 15.87
C PRO A 17 4.95 6.73 16.79
N TRP A 18 4.56 6.67 18.06
CA TRP A 18 5.07 5.70 19.02
C TRP A 18 4.30 4.39 18.93
N VAL A 19 5.03 3.30 19.14
CA VAL A 19 4.47 1.95 19.26
C VAL A 19 4.95 1.32 20.57
N PRO A 20 4.17 0.44 21.21
CA PRO A 20 4.63 -0.27 22.40
C PRO A 20 5.90 -1.05 22.11
N ALA A 21 6.89 -1.00 23.00
CA ALA A 21 8.17 -1.71 22.83
C ALA A 21 7.98 -3.23 22.59
N ARG A 22 6.93 -3.84 23.19
CA ARG A 22 6.59 -5.25 22.98
C ARG A 22 6.31 -5.62 21.52
N LEU A 23 5.94 -4.66 20.66
CA LEU A 23 5.77 -4.91 19.22
C LEU A 23 7.05 -5.46 18.59
N ALA A 24 8.23 -5.08 19.10
CA ALA A 24 9.50 -5.61 18.62
C ALA A 24 9.62 -7.15 18.79
N LEU A 25 8.88 -7.74 19.72
CA LEU A 25 8.85 -9.20 19.96
C LEU A 25 7.94 -9.93 18.95
N GLU A 26 7.00 -9.22 18.32
CA GLU A 26 5.93 -9.80 17.50
C GLU A 26 6.07 -9.44 16.01
N ILE A 27 6.66 -8.29 15.68
CA ILE A 27 6.65 -7.74 14.32
C ILE A 27 7.30 -8.67 13.29
N SER A 28 8.35 -9.39 13.67
CA SER A 28 9.04 -10.35 12.80
C SER A 28 8.20 -11.59 12.49
N GLN A 29 7.21 -11.90 13.33
CA GLN A 29 6.31 -13.04 13.17
C GLN A 29 5.08 -12.67 12.33
N TYR A 30 4.79 -11.38 12.18
CA TYR A 30 3.66 -10.90 11.39
C TYR A 30 3.95 -11.01 9.88
N SER A 31 3.11 -11.78 9.19
CA SER A 31 3.32 -12.14 7.78
C SER A 31 1.97 -12.11 7.04
N PRO A 32 1.43 -10.92 6.72
CA PRO A 32 0.09 -10.77 6.12
C PRO A 32 -0.04 -11.49 4.78
N GLN A 33 1.06 -11.71 4.06
CA GLN A 33 1.10 -12.46 2.82
C GLN A 33 0.56 -13.90 2.94
N LYS A 34 0.64 -14.51 4.13
CA LYS A 34 0.13 -15.88 4.37
C LYS A 34 -1.39 -15.95 4.32
N ASP A 35 -2.08 -14.85 4.62
CA ASP A 35 -3.53 -14.77 4.64
C ASP A 35 -4.13 -14.29 3.32
N LEU A 36 -3.32 -13.88 2.33
CA LEU A 36 -3.79 -13.41 1.02
C LEU A 36 -4.76 -14.37 0.30
N PRO A 37 -4.55 -15.71 0.30
CA PRO A 37 -5.50 -16.63 -0.32
C PRO A 37 -6.90 -16.60 0.33
N ARG A 38 -7.01 -16.15 1.58
CA ARG A 38 -8.27 -16.04 2.33
C ARG A 38 -9.05 -14.79 1.98
N VAL A 39 -8.45 -13.84 1.26
CA VAL A 39 -9.13 -12.63 0.79
C VAL A 39 -10.06 -13.01 -0.36
N ALA A 40 -11.37 -12.96 -0.08
CA ALA A 40 -12.42 -13.24 -1.05
C ALA A 40 -12.81 -12.01 -1.89
N ALA A 41 -12.62 -10.81 -1.35
CA ALA A 41 -12.93 -9.55 -2.03
C ALA A 41 -11.98 -9.31 -3.23
N PRO A 42 -12.43 -8.59 -4.27
CA PRO A 42 -11.54 -8.08 -5.32
C PRO A 42 -10.43 -7.18 -4.74
N VAL A 43 -9.19 -7.36 -5.18
CA VAL A 43 -8.02 -6.64 -4.65
C VAL A 43 -7.33 -5.82 -5.73
N LEU A 44 -7.11 -4.53 -5.47
CA LEU A 44 -6.23 -3.70 -6.27
C LEU A 44 -4.89 -3.52 -5.55
N PHE A 45 -3.81 -3.99 -6.16
CA PHE A 45 -2.45 -3.71 -5.70
C PHE A 45 -1.89 -2.51 -6.47
N VAL A 46 -1.21 -1.60 -5.76
CA VAL A 46 -0.52 -0.45 -6.35
C VAL A 46 0.93 -0.49 -5.88
N ALA A 47 1.88 -0.56 -6.81
CA ALA A 47 3.29 -0.70 -6.53
C ALA A 47 4.13 0.42 -7.19
N ALA A 48 5.19 0.81 -6.49
CA ALA A 48 6.23 1.69 -7.00
C ALA A 48 7.44 0.84 -7.43
N ARG A 49 7.87 0.94 -8.70
CA ARG A 49 8.94 0.08 -9.25
C ARG A 49 10.31 0.37 -8.65
N ARG A 50 10.54 1.58 -8.15
CA ARG A 50 11.79 2.01 -7.50
C ARG A 50 11.63 2.09 -5.97
N ASP A 51 10.72 1.31 -5.42
CA ASP A 51 10.49 1.22 -3.97
C ASP A 51 11.62 0.46 -3.28
N THR A 52 12.31 1.14 -2.36
CA THR A 52 13.38 0.58 -1.53
C THR A 52 12.92 0.18 -0.12
N LEU A 53 11.67 0.49 0.25
CA LEU A 53 11.08 0.14 1.54
C LEU A 53 10.20 -1.12 1.43
N CYS A 54 9.37 -1.16 0.39
CA CYS A 54 8.45 -2.24 0.07
C CYS A 54 8.67 -2.68 -1.39
N PRO A 55 9.66 -3.53 -1.68
CA PRO A 55 10.03 -3.90 -3.04
C PRO A 55 8.85 -4.39 -3.90
N ALA A 56 8.77 -3.92 -5.15
CA ALA A 56 7.66 -4.22 -6.06
C ALA A 56 7.51 -5.73 -6.37
N ASP A 57 8.58 -6.51 -6.29
CA ASP A 57 8.53 -7.97 -6.49
C ASP A 57 7.71 -8.67 -5.39
N ILE A 58 7.72 -8.16 -4.16
CA ILE A 58 6.88 -8.64 -3.06
C ILE A 58 5.41 -8.41 -3.41
N VAL A 59 5.08 -7.22 -3.94
CA VAL A 59 3.71 -6.87 -4.35
C VAL A 59 3.27 -7.71 -5.55
N ARG A 60 4.15 -7.97 -6.54
CA ARG A 60 3.87 -8.88 -7.67
C ARG A 60 3.57 -10.30 -7.20
N ARG A 61 4.34 -10.82 -6.23
CA ARG A 61 4.07 -12.15 -5.64
C ARG A 61 2.73 -12.17 -4.90
N ALA A 62 2.41 -11.12 -4.15
CA ALA A 62 1.12 -10.97 -3.49
C ALA A 62 -0.04 -10.96 -4.48
N ALA A 63 0.08 -10.20 -5.57
CA ALA A 63 -0.90 -10.19 -6.66
C ALA A 63 -1.05 -11.57 -7.30
N ALA A 64 0.04 -12.25 -7.63
CA ALA A 64 -0.02 -13.60 -8.19
C ALA A 64 -0.74 -14.59 -7.27
N ALA A 65 -0.58 -14.49 -5.94
CA ALA A 65 -1.27 -15.31 -4.96
C ALA A 65 -2.78 -15.02 -4.83
N CYS A 66 -3.22 -13.82 -5.23
CA CYS A 66 -4.64 -13.42 -5.23
C CYS A 66 -5.34 -13.60 -6.58
N ALA A 67 -4.64 -14.03 -7.63
CA ALA A 67 -5.22 -14.25 -8.94
C ALA A 67 -6.35 -15.32 -8.90
N PRO A 68 -7.43 -15.18 -9.70
CA PRO A 68 -7.69 -14.12 -10.68
C PRO A 68 -8.40 -12.88 -10.09
N ARG A 69 -8.57 -12.78 -8.77
CA ARG A 69 -9.40 -11.75 -8.11
C ARG A 69 -8.68 -10.43 -7.88
N CYS A 70 -7.58 -10.18 -8.57
CA CYS A 70 -6.77 -9.00 -8.34
C CYS A 70 -6.34 -8.28 -9.62
N ARG A 71 -6.07 -7.00 -9.47
CA ARG A 71 -5.46 -6.13 -10.49
C ARG A 71 -4.19 -5.53 -9.89
N LEU A 72 -3.12 -5.42 -10.68
CA LEU A 72 -1.86 -4.80 -10.28
C LEU A 72 -1.59 -3.54 -11.10
N LEU A 73 -1.29 -2.44 -10.42
CA LEU A 73 -0.84 -1.17 -10.99
C LEU A 73 0.62 -0.96 -10.61
N GLU A 74 1.46 -0.58 -11.57
CA GLU A 74 2.87 -0.30 -11.32
C GLU A 74 3.27 1.06 -11.88
N TYR A 75 3.99 1.84 -11.08
CA TYR A 75 4.45 3.18 -11.44
C TYR A 75 5.97 3.25 -11.33
N ASP A 76 6.63 3.89 -12.29
CA ASP A 76 8.10 4.08 -12.24
C ASP A 76 8.51 5.24 -11.32
N VAL A 77 8.25 5.09 -10.03
CA VAL A 77 8.49 6.07 -8.97
C VAL A 77 9.11 5.39 -7.76
N SER A 78 9.67 6.17 -6.83
CA SER A 78 10.03 5.67 -5.50
C SER A 78 8.80 5.49 -4.62
N HIS A 79 8.95 4.86 -3.45
CA HIS A 79 7.87 4.67 -2.46
C HIS A 79 7.05 5.96 -2.24
N PHE A 80 7.75 7.06 -1.93
CA PHE A 80 7.11 8.34 -1.67
C PHE A 80 6.71 9.11 -2.93
N GLY A 81 7.28 8.76 -4.10
CA GLY A 81 6.91 9.35 -5.38
C GLY A 81 5.48 9.00 -5.81
N LEU A 82 4.88 7.96 -5.22
CA LEU A 82 3.48 7.60 -5.43
C LEU A 82 2.49 8.55 -4.71
N TYR A 83 2.97 9.35 -3.75
CA TYR A 83 2.14 10.23 -2.93
C TYR A 83 2.18 11.70 -3.39
N GLY A 84 2.50 11.96 -4.66
CA GLY A 84 2.42 13.28 -5.26
C GLY A 84 2.54 13.25 -6.78
N GLY A 85 2.20 14.37 -7.42
CA GLY A 85 2.29 14.54 -8.87
C GLY A 85 1.38 13.58 -9.65
N HIS A 86 1.75 13.35 -10.92
CA HIS A 86 0.92 12.57 -11.85
C HIS A 86 0.66 11.12 -11.39
N ALA A 87 1.64 10.47 -10.76
CA ALA A 87 1.48 9.09 -10.31
C ALA A 87 0.40 8.97 -9.23
N PHE A 88 0.31 9.96 -8.33
CA PHE A 88 -0.74 10.02 -7.32
C PHE A 88 -2.12 10.22 -7.94
N GLU A 89 -2.27 11.23 -8.80
CA GLU A 89 -3.55 11.54 -9.45
C GLU A 89 -4.08 10.35 -10.26
N ASP A 90 -3.21 9.71 -11.03
CA ASP A 90 -3.57 8.53 -11.81
C ASP A 90 -3.93 7.33 -10.91
N ALA A 91 -3.12 7.05 -9.88
CA ALA A 91 -3.41 5.97 -8.95
C ALA A 91 -4.74 6.20 -8.21
N ALA A 92 -5.00 7.41 -7.72
CA ALA A 92 -6.22 7.78 -7.03
C ALA A 92 -7.47 7.58 -7.90
N ARG A 93 -7.42 8.07 -9.14
CA ARG A 93 -8.49 7.86 -10.13
C ARG A 93 -8.75 6.36 -10.35
N ARG A 94 -7.71 5.57 -10.57
CA ARG A 94 -7.83 4.12 -10.85
C ARG A 94 -8.28 3.31 -9.63
N MET A 95 -7.92 3.75 -8.42
CA MET A 95 -8.48 3.19 -7.18
C MET A 95 -9.99 3.44 -7.09
N ALA A 96 -10.45 4.65 -7.41
CA ALA A 96 -11.87 4.98 -7.44
C ALA A 96 -12.63 4.19 -8.52
N GLU A 97 -12.08 4.06 -9.72
CA GLU A 97 -12.65 3.24 -10.80
C GLU A 97 -12.79 1.78 -10.38
N PHE A 98 -11.73 1.19 -9.81
CA PHE A 98 -11.76 -0.19 -9.32
C PHE A 98 -12.81 -0.38 -8.22
N TYR A 99 -12.93 0.60 -7.31
CA TYR A 99 -13.95 0.57 -6.27
C TYR A 99 -15.36 0.58 -6.88
N LEU A 100 -15.65 1.50 -7.79
CA LEU A 100 -16.97 1.61 -8.44
C LEU A 100 -17.32 0.39 -9.31
N GLU A 101 -16.32 -0.28 -9.89
CA GLU A 101 -16.50 -1.53 -10.66
C GLU A 101 -16.95 -2.71 -9.79
N HIS A 102 -16.50 -2.76 -8.53
CA HIS A 102 -16.71 -3.91 -7.64
C HIS A 102 -17.64 -3.64 -6.46
N MET A 103 -18.03 -2.39 -6.23
CA MET A 103 -19.01 -2.05 -5.21
C MET A 103 -20.41 -2.46 -5.68
N PRO A 104 -21.13 -3.29 -4.90
CA PRO A 104 -22.54 -3.56 -5.19
C PRO A 104 -23.31 -2.23 -5.14
N ARG A 105 -24.09 -1.93 -6.19
CA ARG A 105 -25.03 -0.82 -6.11
C ARG A 105 -26.10 -1.12 -5.05
N PRO A 106 -26.55 -0.11 -4.28
CA PRO A 106 -27.58 -0.30 -3.26
C PRO A 106 -28.90 -0.81 -3.84
#